data_AF-A0A7J2V8K3-F1
#
_entry.id   AF-A0A7J2V8K3-F1
#
_cell.length_a   1.000
_cell.length_b   1.000
_cell.length_c   1.000
_cell.angle_alpha   90.00
_cell.angle_beta   90.00
_cell.angle_gamma   90.00
#
_symmetry.space_group_name_H-M   'P 1'
#
loop_
_entity.id
_entity.type
_entity.pdbx_description
1 polymer ?
#
loop_
_entity_poly.entity_id
_entity_poly.type
_entity_poly.pdbx_seq_one_letter_code
_entity_poly.pdbx_strand_id
1 'polypeptide(L)'
;MNTTGIRQLDELIDPVKREWVLEVYGDQDPVLRVLHYTMAYRSRSERVYLLFNMEFGGLDTLYLVRLCRFLDCRLENIVVSRAFRLSDTVEALESLTSISNSLVLVLYPYSYVSRDPLRYSEATWITGLISRIAHRNQVFLFNTTTRFGVKSPEGGSFHHHAVKVIIKLSWKRRLVTAELVKHPVKQWGFKTIPYTILEHPAKCGVSRTILDWVMVKNGFRDHGGEALNKLSRSQGVFSEVKTLP
;
A
#
# COMPACT_ATOMS: atom_id res chain seq x y z
N MET A 1 8.15 -4.43 -10.25
CA MET A 1 7.26 -3.25 -10.36
C MET A 1 6.75 -2.94 -8.96
N ASN A 2 6.87 -1.69 -8.48
CA ASN A 2 6.43 -1.35 -7.12
C ASN A 2 4.90 -1.15 -7.14
N THR A 3 4.19 -1.85 -6.26
CA THR A 3 2.73 -1.92 -6.32
C THR A 3 2.08 -1.01 -5.28
N THR A 4 2.64 -1.00 -4.06
CA THR A 4 2.18 -0.22 -2.90
C THR A 4 3.03 1.03 -2.65
N GLY A 5 4.27 1.04 -3.16
CA GLY A 5 5.27 2.07 -2.86
C GLY A 5 5.99 1.84 -1.53
N ILE A 6 5.60 0.82 -0.77
CA ILE A 6 6.26 0.40 0.46
C ILE A 6 7.13 -0.82 0.12
N ARG A 7 8.44 -0.62 0.05
CA ARG A 7 9.41 -1.63 -0.41
C ARG A 7 9.19 -3.00 0.24
N GLN A 8 9.00 -3.03 1.56
CA GLN A 8 8.78 -4.28 2.30
C GLN A 8 7.52 -5.03 1.86
N LEU A 9 6.43 -4.32 1.56
CA LEU A 9 5.21 -4.94 1.05
C LEU A 9 5.39 -5.39 -0.39
N ASP A 10 6.01 -4.56 -1.23
CA ASP A 10 6.26 -4.86 -2.63
C ASP A 10 7.14 -6.11 -2.79
N GLU A 11 8.22 -6.25 -2.01
CA GLU A 11 9.04 -7.47 -1.95
C GLU A 11 8.25 -8.69 -1.46
N LEU A 12 7.33 -8.48 -0.51
CA LEU A 12 6.53 -9.57 0.07
C LEU A 12 5.56 -10.15 -0.97
N ILE A 13 4.90 -9.30 -1.76
CA ILE A 13 3.87 -9.71 -2.73
C ILE A 13 4.39 -10.04 -4.13
N ASP A 14 5.61 -9.65 -4.50
CA ASP A 14 6.14 -9.93 -5.83
C ASP A 14 6.29 -11.46 -6.08
N PRO A 15 5.94 -12.02 -7.25
CA PRO A 15 5.37 -11.36 -8.42
C PRO A 15 3.87 -11.08 -8.28
N VAL A 16 3.42 -9.93 -8.76
CA VAL A 16 1.99 -9.57 -8.85
C VAL A 16 1.58 -9.35 -10.29
N LYS A 17 0.48 -9.97 -10.71
CA LYS A 17 -0.16 -9.66 -12.01
C LYS A 17 -1.24 -8.59 -11.84
N ARG A 18 -1.50 -7.83 -12.91
CA ARG A 18 -2.46 -6.71 -12.86
C ARG A 18 -3.87 -7.19 -12.54
N GLU A 19 -4.25 -8.33 -13.10
CA GLU A 19 -5.57 -8.94 -12.96
C GLU A 19 -5.79 -9.65 -11.62
N TRP A 20 -4.79 -9.68 -10.74
CA TRP A 20 -4.94 -10.25 -9.41
C TRP A 20 -5.61 -9.26 -8.48
N VAL A 21 -6.61 -9.74 -7.76
CA VAL A 21 -7.15 -9.03 -6.60
C VAL A 21 -6.19 -9.25 -5.43
N LEU A 22 -5.71 -8.14 -4.86
CA LEU A 22 -4.89 -8.13 -3.67
C LEU A 22 -5.73 -7.65 -2.47
N GLU A 23 -5.58 -8.30 -1.33
CA GLU A 23 -6.26 -7.91 -0.10
C GLU A 23 -5.27 -7.66 1.03
N VAL A 24 -5.46 -6.54 1.72
CA VAL A 24 -4.75 -6.17 2.92
C VAL A 24 -5.77 -6.05 4.05
N TYR A 25 -5.61 -6.82 5.11
CA TYR A 25 -6.53 -6.80 6.25
C TYR A 25 -5.77 -6.84 7.57
N GLY A 26 -6.45 -6.53 8.68
CA GLY A 26 -5.83 -6.56 10.01
C GLY A 26 -6.21 -5.36 10.85
N ASP A 27 -5.25 -4.88 11.65
CA ASP A 27 -5.48 -3.71 12.50
C ASP A 27 -5.78 -2.47 11.65
N GLN A 28 -6.84 -1.74 12.02
CA GLN A 28 -7.41 -0.67 11.22
C GLN A 28 -6.40 0.43 10.86
N ASP A 29 -5.62 0.90 11.83
CA ASP A 29 -4.69 2.01 11.59
C ASP A 29 -3.58 1.66 10.56
N PRO A 30 -2.84 0.54 10.67
CA PRO A 30 -1.91 0.11 9.63
C PRO A 30 -2.57 -0.08 8.25
N VAL A 31 -3.75 -0.70 8.20
CA VAL A 31 -4.50 -0.93 6.95
C VAL A 31 -4.81 0.39 6.26
N LEU A 32 -5.36 1.36 7.02
CA LEU A 32 -5.65 2.69 6.49
C LEU A 32 -4.38 3.41 6.05
N ARG A 33 -3.28 3.33 6.80
CA ARG A 33 -2.02 3.98 6.40
C ARG A 33 -1.46 3.41 5.11
N VAL A 34 -1.49 2.09 4.93
CA VAL A 34 -1.07 1.44 3.68
C VAL A 34 -2.00 1.83 2.53
N LEU A 35 -3.31 1.96 2.76
CA LEU A 35 -4.26 2.46 1.77
C LEU A 35 -3.87 3.86 1.28
N HIS A 36 -3.64 4.81 2.19
CA HIS A 36 -3.27 6.18 1.82
C HIS A 36 -1.92 6.22 1.10
N TYR A 37 -0.94 5.44 1.57
CA TYR A 37 0.39 5.36 0.97
C TYR A 37 0.29 4.84 -0.47
N THR A 38 -0.43 3.73 -0.67
CA THR A 38 -0.64 3.12 -1.99
C THR A 38 -1.36 4.08 -2.92
N MET A 39 -2.42 4.72 -2.44
CA MET A 39 -3.17 5.74 -3.20
C MET A 39 -2.26 6.88 -3.65
N ALA A 40 -1.52 7.50 -2.72
CA ALA A 40 -0.61 8.60 -3.01
C ALA A 40 0.48 8.17 -4.01
N TYR A 41 1.14 7.04 -3.76
CA TYR A 41 2.21 6.53 -4.62
C TYR A 41 1.74 6.29 -6.05
N ARG A 42 0.58 5.63 -6.22
CA ARG A 42 0.08 5.20 -7.54
C ARG A 42 -0.56 6.34 -8.33
N SER A 43 -1.13 7.34 -7.64
CA SER A 43 -1.69 8.52 -8.29
C SER A 43 -0.69 9.33 -9.14
N ARG A 44 0.62 9.13 -8.95
CA ARG A 44 1.65 9.77 -9.77
C ARG A 44 1.59 9.34 -11.24
N SER A 45 1.22 8.08 -11.50
CA SER A 45 1.34 7.47 -12.83
C SER A 45 0.02 6.99 -13.43
N GLU A 46 -1.03 6.83 -12.64
CA GLU A 46 -2.33 6.36 -13.14
C GLU A 46 -3.51 6.94 -12.34
N ARG A 47 -4.72 6.76 -12.86
CA ARG A 47 -5.94 7.09 -12.13
C ARG A 47 -6.20 6.07 -11.02
N VAL A 48 -6.54 6.57 -9.85
CA VAL A 48 -6.86 5.81 -8.65
C VAL A 48 -8.30 6.09 -8.27
N TYR A 49 -9.13 5.05 -8.31
CA TYR A 49 -10.52 5.09 -7.86
C TYR A 49 -10.59 4.46 -6.47
N LEU A 50 -11.13 5.20 -5.51
CA LEU A 50 -11.27 4.74 -4.13
C LEU A 50 -12.75 4.70 -3.75
N LEU A 51 -13.22 3.50 -3.41
CA LEU A 51 -14.55 3.26 -2.87
C LEU A 51 -14.45 3.05 -1.34
N PHE A 52 -15.11 3.92 -0.58
CA PHE A 52 -15.25 3.82 0.88
C PHE A 52 -16.62 3.30 1.26
N ASN A 53 -16.69 2.12 1.90
CA ASN A 53 -17.94 1.60 2.45
C ASN A 53 -17.96 1.79 3.97
N MET A 54 -17.96 3.05 4.39
CA MET A 54 -17.97 3.42 5.80
C MET A 54 -18.59 4.80 5.96
N GLU A 55 -19.45 4.96 6.96
CA GLU A 55 -20.20 6.20 7.19
C GLU A 55 -19.28 7.38 7.55
N PHE A 56 -18.33 7.15 8.46
CA PHE A 56 -17.44 8.18 9.01
C PHE A 56 -15.97 7.73 9.08
N GLY A 57 -15.05 8.68 8.89
CA GLY A 57 -13.61 8.45 8.97
C GLY A 57 -13.03 7.77 7.73
N GLY A 58 -11.93 7.03 7.92
CA GLY A 58 -11.26 6.24 6.88
C GLY A 58 -10.32 7.03 5.97
N LEU A 59 -10.68 8.24 5.54
CA LEU A 59 -9.82 9.11 4.73
C LEU A 59 -9.25 10.25 5.58
N ASP A 60 -7.94 10.24 5.81
CA ASP A 60 -7.19 11.36 6.38
C ASP A 60 -6.59 12.21 5.25
N THR A 61 -7.30 13.28 4.91
CA THR A 61 -6.90 14.20 3.84
C THR A 61 -5.61 14.95 4.17
N LEU A 62 -5.36 15.28 5.44
CA LEU A 62 -4.13 15.95 5.86
C LEU A 62 -2.92 15.02 5.72
N TYR A 63 -3.08 13.75 6.06
CA TYR A 63 -2.07 12.74 5.82
C TYR A 63 -1.85 12.49 4.32
N LEU A 64 -2.92 12.39 3.53
CA LEU A 64 -2.82 12.24 2.08
C LEU A 64 -2.07 13.39 1.42
N VAL A 65 -2.39 14.65 1.76
CA VAL A 65 -1.69 15.83 1.23
C VAL A 65 -0.21 15.80 1.61
N ARG A 66 0.12 15.40 2.85
CA ARG A 66 1.50 15.22 3.29
C ARG A 66 2.22 14.17 2.45
N LEU A 67 1.62 12.98 2.28
CA LEU A 67 2.17 11.93 1.41
C LEU A 67 2.36 12.43 -0.01
N CYS A 68 1.40 13.18 -0.54
CA CYS A 68 1.46 13.64 -1.92
C CYS A 68 2.62 14.61 -2.18
N ARG A 69 2.98 15.44 -1.20
CA ARG A 69 4.20 16.27 -1.25
C ARG A 69 5.49 15.46 -1.30
N PHE A 70 5.52 14.29 -0.64
CA PHE A 70 6.72 13.44 -0.61
C PHE A 70 6.83 12.50 -1.80
N LEU A 71 5.70 12.00 -2.30
CA LEU A 71 5.64 10.95 -3.33
C LEU A 71 5.40 11.50 -4.74
N ASP A 72 5.35 12.83 -4.91
CA ASP A 72 5.06 13.49 -6.20
C ASP A 72 3.74 13.00 -6.82
N CYS A 73 2.73 12.92 -5.96
CA CYS A 73 1.37 12.48 -6.27
C CYS A 73 0.60 13.54 -7.04
N ARG A 74 -0.33 13.10 -7.90
CA ARG A 74 -1.27 13.98 -8.60
C ARG A 74 -2.66 13.79 -8.01
N LEU A 75 -3.10 14.74 -7.18
CA LEU A 75 -4.41 14.65 -6.51
C LEU A 75 -5.58 14.57 -7.50
N GLU A 76 -5.47 15.20 -8.67
CA GLU A 76 -6.43 15.12 -9.78
C GLU A 76 -6.64 13.70 -10.35
N ASN A 77 -5.70 12.79 -10.10
CA ASN A 77 -5.82 11.39 -10.49
C ASN A 77 -6.60 10.55 -9.45
N ILE A 78 -6.93 11.10 -8.30
CA ILE A 78 -7.63 10.40 -7.22
C ILE A 78 -9.11 10.74 -7.27
N VAL A 79 -9.94 9.73 -7.55
CA VAL A 79 -11.40 9.83 -7.54
C VAL A 79 -11.91 9.07 -6.32
N VAL A 80 -12.66 9.73 -5.46
CA VAL A 80 -13.20 9.14 -4.23
C VAL A 80 -14.71 9.04 -4.33
N SER A 81 -15.24 7.85 -4.04
CA SER A 81 -16.66 7.60 -3.83
C SER A 81 -16.88 7.02 -2.43
N ARG A 82 -17.99 7.38 -1.80
CA ARG A 82 -18.40 6.85 -0.50
C ARG A 82 -19.79 6.25 -0.61
N ALA A 83 -19.90 5.00 -0.18
CA ALA A 83 -21.16 4.30 -0.02
C ALA A 83 -21.60 4.39 1.45
N PHE A 84 -22.91 4.58 1.67
CA PHE A 84 -23.52 4.60 2.99
C PHE A 84 -24.40 3.37 3.23
N ARG A 85 -24.75 2.66 2.15
CA ARG A 85 -25.59 1.46 2.16
C ARG A 85 -25.08 0.44 1.14
N LEU A 86 -25.64 -0.77 1.20
CA LEU A 86 -25.32 -1.84 0.27
C LEU A 86 -25.61 -1.45 -1.19
N SER A 87 -26.74 -0.79 -1.45
CA SER A 87 -27.12 -0.31 -2.79
C SER A 87 -26.05 0.58 -3.41
N ASP A 88 -25.54 1.54 -2.63
CA ASP A 88 -24.54 2.51 -3.09
C ASP A 88 -23.21 1.80 -3.38
N THR A 89 -22.89 0.77 -2.59
CA THR A 89 -21.69 -0.07 -2.80
C THR A 89 -21.78 -0.80 -4.13
N VAL A 90 -22.94 -1.41 -4.40
CA VAL A 90 -23.20 -2.14 -5.65
C VAL A 90 -23.16 -1.20 -6.85
N GLU A 91 -23.88 -0.06 -6.79
CA GLU A 91 -23.91 0.93 -7.87
C GLU A 91 -22.50 1.48 -8.17
N ALA A 92 -21.73 1.80 -7.13
CA ALA A 92 -20.35 2.25 -7.29
C ALA A 92 -19.48 1.18 -7.96
N LEU A 93 -19.55 -0.08 -7.51
CA LEU A 93 -18.81 -1.19 -8.13
C LEU A 93 -19.25 -1.45 -9.58
N GLU A 94 -20.53 -1.33 -9.90
CA GLU A 94 -21.02 -1.47 -11.27
C GLU A 94 -20.47 -0.37 -12.17
N SER A 95 -20.46 0.88 -11.71
CA SER A 95 -19.86 2.00 -12.45
C SER A 95 -18.37 1.75 -12.76
N LEU A 96 -17.65 1.16 -11.80
CA LEU A 96 -16.23 0.82 -11.93
C LEU A 96 -15.95 -0.35 -12.90
N THR A 97 -16.97 -1.07 -13.37
CA THR A 97 -16.77 -2.11 -14.39
C THR A 97 -16.55 -1.53 -15.79
N SER A 98 -16.96 -0.27 -16.01
CA SER A 98 -16.80 0.44 -17.28
C SER A 98 -15.41 1.05 -17.46
N ILE A 99 -14.66 1.26 -16.38
CA ILE A 99 -13.30 1.80 -16.42
C ILE A 99 -12.27 0.72 -16.74
N SER A 100 -11.13 1.13 -17.30
CA SER A 100 -10.02 0.25 -17.60
C SER A 100 -8.68 0.91 -17.30
N ASN A 101 -7.62 0.10 -17.21
CA ASN A 101 -6.25 0.54 -17.04
C ASN A 101 -6.02 1.47 -15.84
N SER A 102 -6.80 1.29 -14.77
CA SER A 102 -6.71 2.08 -13.54
C SER A 102 -6.40 1.22 -12.32
N LEU A 103 -6.15 1.86 -11.18
CA LEU A 103 -6.10 1.23 -9.86
C LEU A 103 -7.45 1.47 -9.16
N VAL A 104 -8.04 0.40 -8.63
CA VAL A 104 -9.26 0.45 -7.84
C VAL A 104 -8.94 0.00 -6.42
N LEU A 105 -9.17 0.89 -5.46
CA LEU A 105 -9.03 0.64 -4.03
C LEU A 105 -10.44 0.53 -3.44
N VAL A 106 -10.73 -0.55 -2.72
CA VAL A 106 -12.02 -0.74 -2.07
C VAL A 106 -11.78 -0.96 -0.58
N LEU A 107 -12.30 -0.05 0.25
CA LEU A 107 -12.23 -0.16 1.70
C LEU A 107 -13.53 -0.78 2.24
N TYR A 108 -13.36 -1.85 3.01
CA TYR A 108 -14.41 -2.62 3.67
C TYR A 108 -15.56 -3.03 2.74
N PRO A 109 -15.28 -3.82 1.68
CA PRO A 109 -16.28 -4.21 0.67
C PRO A 109 -17.57 -4.80 1.24
N TYR A 110 -17.51 -5.40 2.43
CA TYR A 110 -18.62 -6.15 3.02
C TYR A 110 -19.27 -5.47 4.24
N SER A 111 -18.93 -4.23 4.57
CA SER A 111 -19.44 -3.56 5.79
C SER A 111 -20.96 -3.48 5.89
N TYR A 112 -21.66 -3.39 4.76
CA TYR A 112 -23.12 -3.28 4.70
C TYR A 112 -23.82 -4.61 4.36
N VAL A 113 -23.09 -5.71 4.21
CA VAL A 113 -23.69 -7.01 3.96
C VAL A 113 -24.32 -7.54 5.25
N SER A 114 -25.51 -8.13 5.12
CA SER A 114 -26.19 -8.74 6.27
C SER A 114 -25.39 -9.90 6.85
N ARG A 115 -25.50 -10.10 8.17
CA ARG A 115 -24.88 -11.24 8.86
C ARG A 115 -25.65 -12.54 8.69
N ASP A 116 -26.85 -12.48 8.13
CA ASP A 116 -27.72 -13.61 7.89
C ASP A 116 -27.11 -14.55 6.81
N PRO A 117 -26.84 -15.83 7.13
CA PRO A 117 -26.44 -16.85 6.15
C PRO A 117 -27.26 -16.88 4.87
N LEU A 118 -28.56 -16.58 4.95
CA LEU A 118 -29.47 -16.59 3.80
C LEU A 118 -29.21 -15.43 2.82
N ARG A 119 -28.49 -14.38 3.24
CA ARG A 119 -28.13 -13.22 2.43
C ARG A 119 -26.69 -13.24 1.92
N TYR A 120 -25.99 -14.36 2.03
CA TYR A 120 -24.62 -14.52 1.50
C TYR A 120 -24.51 -14.35 -0.03
N SER A 121 -25.64 -14.40 -0.74
CA SER A 121 -25.70 -14.02 -2.16
C SER A 121 -25.22 -12.58 -2.40
N GLU A 122 -25.46 -11.67 -1.46
CA GLU A 122 -25.00 -10.27 -1.54
C GLU A 122 -23.46 -10.18 -1.55
N ALA A 123 -22.78 -10.89 -0.64
CA ALA A 123 -21.32 -10.95 -0.61
C ALA A 123 -20.74 -11.59 -1.89
N THR A 124 -21.41 -12.63 -2.40
CA THR A 124 -21.04 -13.31 -3.64
C THR A 124 -21.14 -12.37 -4.83
N TRP A 125 -22.20 -11.57 -4.89
CA TRP A 125 -22.39 -10.56 -5.93
C TRP A 125 -21.29 -9.49 -5.88
N ILE A 126 -21.00 -8.91 -4.71
CA ILE A 126 -19.91 -7.95 -4.52
C ILE A 126 -18.56 -8.55 -4.99
N THR A 127 -18.27 -9.78 -4.58
CA THR A 127 -17.04 -10.50 -5.00
C THR A 127 -16.99 -10.67 -6.53
N GLY A 128 -18.14 -10.97 -7.16
CA GLY A 128 -18.28 -11.08 -8.60
C GLY A 128 -18.01 -9.76 -9.32
N LEU A 129 -18.54 -8.64 -8.81
CA LEU A 129 -18.28 -7.31 -9.33
C LEU A 129 -16.78 -6.96 -9.25
N ILE A 130 -16.17 -7.18 -8.08
CA ILE A 130 -14.73 -6.98 -7.85
C ILE A 130 -13.89 -7.80 -8.85
N SER A 131 -14.26 -9.06 -9.07
CA SER A 131 -13.57 -9.93 -10.02
C SER A 131 -13.70 -9.42 -11.46
N ARG A 132 -14.87 -8.91 -11.85
CA ARG A 132 -15.05 -8.27 -13.17
C ARG A 132 -14.17 -7.03 -13.33
N ILE A 133 -14.09 -6.18 -12.31
CA ILE A 133 -13.25 -4.98 -12.33
C ILE A 133 -11.77 -5.38 -12.50
N ALA A 134 -11.33 -6.43 -11.81
CA ALA A 134 -9.96 -6.93 -11.86
C ALA A 134 -9.52 -7.43 -13.24
N HIS A 135 -10.43 -7.85 -14.12
CA HIS A 135 -10.07 -8.23 -15.49
C HIS A 135 -9.47 -7.08 -16.32
N ARG A 136 -9.75 -5.83 -15.98
CA ARG A 136 -9.30 -4.64 -16.73
C ARG A 136 -8.51 -3.63 -15.89
N ASN A 137 -8.46 -3.83 -14.58
CA ASN A 137 -7.89 -2.90 -13.61
C ASN A 137 -7.10 -3.68 -12.56
N GLN A 138 -6.19 -3.00 -11.87
CA GLN A 138 -5.62 -3.57 -10.65
C GLN A 138 -6.55 -3.28 -9.49
N VAL A 139 -6.84 -4.28 -8.65
CA VAL A 139 -7.75 -4.12 -7.51
C VAL A 139 -7.04 -4.42 -6.20
N PHE A 140 -7.14 -3.47 -5.28
CA PHE A 140 -6.72 -3.60 -3.89
C PHE A 140 -7.92 -3.49 -2.97
N LEU A 141 -8.08 -4.50 -2.13
CA LEU A 141 -9.09 -4.53 -1.09
C LEU A 141 -8.41 -4.25 0.24
N PHE A 142 -8.99 -3.34 1.01
CA PHE A 142 -8.57 -3.05 2.36
C PHE A 142 -9.71 -3.47 3.29
N ASN A 143 -9.45 -4.46 4.12
CA ASN A 143 -10.50 -5.13 4.87
C ASN A 143 -10.21 -5.17 6.37
N THR A 144 -11.22 -5.51 7.16
CA THR A 144 -11.06 -5.77 8.59
C THR A 144 -10.94 -7.28 8.84
N THR A 145 -10.45 -7.65 10.01
CA THR A 145 -10.53 -9.05 10.47
C THR A 145 -11.98 -9.45 10.66
N THR A 146 -12.33 -10.66 10.23
CA THR A 146 -13.68 -11.19 10.41
C THR A 146 -14.07 -11.24 11.89
N ARG A 147 -15.34 -10.95 12.16
CA ARG A 147 -15.90 -11.05 13.52
C ARG A 147 -16.01 -12.49 13.99
N PHE A 148 -15.95 -13.45 13.07
CA PHE A 148 -16.03 -14.89 13.34
C PHE A 148 -14.66 -15.53 13.62
N GLY A 149 -13.58 -14.74 13.69
CA GLY A 149 -12.24 -15.25 14.01
C GLY A 149 -11.10 -14.29 13.65
N VAL A 150 -9.96 -14.46 14.32
CA VAL A 150 -8.83 -13.52 14.21
C VAL A 150 -7.94 -13.75 12.98
N LYS A 151 -8.21 -14.82 12.22
CA LYS A 151 -7.29 -15.31 11.17
C LYS A 151 -7.68 -14.93 9.74
N SER A 152 -8.92 -14.51 9.49
CA SER A 152 -9.40 -14.29 8.11
C SER A 152 -9.99 -12.89 7.91
N PRO A 153 -9.97 -12.34 6.69
CA PRO A 153 -10.71 -11.12 6.36
C PRO A 153 -12.23 -11.35 6.31
N GLU A 154 -13.04 -10.29 6.39
CA GLU A 154 -14.48 -10.36 6.11
C GLU A 154 -14.76 -10.73 4.63
N GLY A 155 -15.92 -11.35 4.34
CA GLY A 155 -16.34 -11.73 2.98
C GLY A 155 -16.58 -13.24 2.77
N GLY A 156 -16.11 -14.08 3.71
CA GLY A 156 -16.38 -15.52 3.69
C GLY A 156 -15.50 -16.33 2.71
N SER A 157 -15.84 -17.61 2.55
CA SER A 157 -15.00 -18.57 1.81
C SER A 157 -14.89 -18.24 0.31
N PHE A 158 -16.00 -17.91 -0.35
CA PHE A 158 -15.99 -17.58 -1.78
C PHE A 158 -15.06 -16.41 -2.10
N HIS A 159 -15.17 -15.32 -1.33
CA HIS A 159 -14.26 -14.17 -1.41
C HIS A 159 -12.80 -14.59 -1.22
N HIS A 160 -12.52 -15.37 -0.18
CA HIS A 160 -11.16 -15.88 0.07
C HIS A 160 -10.61 -16.69 -1.11
N HIS A 161 -11.44 -17.43 -1.86
CA HIS A 161 -11.00 -18.14 -3.07
C HIS A 161 -10.74 -17.20 -4.25
N ALA A 162 -11.56 -16.16 -4.42
CA ALA A 162 -11.45 -15.18 -5.50
C ALA A 162 -10.17 -14.34 -5.39
N VAL A 163 -9.83 -13.87 -4.19
CA VAL A 163 -8.62 -13.06 -3.94
C VAL A 163 -7.36 -13.89 -4.16
N LYS A 164 -6.35 -13.35 -4.87
CA LYS A 164 -5.12 -14.10 -5.18
C LYS A 164 -4.02 -13.89 -4.16
N VAL A 165 -3.89 -12.66 -3.65
CA VAL A 165 -2.87 -12.30 -2.67
C VAL A 165 -3.54 -11.73 -1.44
N ILE A 166 -3.23 -12.26 -0.26
CA ILE A 166 -3.77 -11.79 1.02
C ILE A 166 -2.62 -11.49 1.97
N ILE A 167 -2.60 -10.28 2.52
CA ILE A 167 -1.64 -9.82 3.53
C ILE A 167 -2.39 -9.45 4.80
N LYS A 168 -1.94 -9.99 5.93
CA LYS A 168 -2.38 -9.56 7.25
C LYS A 168 -1.40 -8.53 7.82
N LEU A 169 -1.92 -7.39 8.26
CA LEU A 169 -1.17 -6.39 9.01
C LEU A 169 -1.48 -6.51 10.50
N SER A 170 -0.44 -6.47 11.32
CA SER A 170 -0.59 -6.46 12.78
C SER A 170 0.37 -5.45 13.39
N TRP A 171 -0.18 -4.59 14.23
CA TRP A 171 0.55 -3.53 14.90
C TRP A 171 1.18 -4.04 16.20
N LYS A 172 2.48 -3.80 16.33
CA LYS A 172 3.27 -4.09 17.53
C LYS A 172 4.08 -2.86 17.91
N ARG A 173 3.46 -1.95 18.68
CA ARG A 173 4.05 -0.71 19.21
C ARG A 173 4.62 0.21 18.11
N ARG A 174 5.88 0.03 17.72
CA ARG A 174 6.58 0.86 16.72
C ARG A 174 6.76 0.17 15.38
N LEU A 175 6.29 -1.06 15.26
CA LEU A 175 6.47 -1.90 14.09
C LEU A 175 5.12 -2.42 13.62
N VAL A 176 4.94 -2.48 12.31
CA VAL A 176 3.84 -3.20 11.66
C VAL A 176 4.42 -4.47 11.09
N THR A 177 3.84 -5.61 11.46
CA THR A 177 4.16 -6.90 10.84
C THR A 177 3.21 -7.10 9.68
N ALA A 178 3.76 -7.34 8.48
CA ALA A 178 3.02 -7.75 7.30
C ALA A 178 3.27 -9.23 7.07
N GLU A 179 2.24 -10.05 7.22
CA GLU A 179 2.27 -11.49 7.03
C GLU A 179 1.56 -11.86 5.72
N LEU A 180 2.23 -12.62 4.87
CA LEU A 180 1.65 -13.16 3.65
C LEU A 180 0.83 -14.40 3.98
N VAL A 181 -0.49 -14.26 3.90
CA VAL A 181 -1.45 -15.32 4.24
C VAL A 181 -1.76 -16.18 3.03
N LYS A 182 -1.82 -15.56 1.85
CA LYS A 182 -2.12 -16.24 0.59
C LYS A 182 -1.32 -15.64 -0.55
N HIS A 183 -0.72 -16.49 -1.37
CA HIS A 183 -0.12 -16.11 -2.64
C HIS A 183 -0.12 -17.32 -3.60
N PRO A 184 -0.30 -17.14 -4.92
CA PRO A 184 -0.36 -18.29 -5.84
C PRO A 184 0.96 -19.05 -5.98
N VAL A 185 2.08 -18.37 -5.75
CA VAL A 185 3.45 -18.90 -5.99
C VAL A 185 4.29 -19.00 -4.70
N LYS A 186 3.94 -18.24 -3.65
CA LYS A 186 4.73 -18.15 -2.42
C LYS A 186 3.96 -18.87 -1.31
N GLN A 187 4.64 -19.69 -0.52
CA GLN A 187 3.99 -20.50 0.51
C GLN A 187 3.68 -19.70 1.78
N TRP A 188 4.66 -18.93 2.28
CA TRP A 188 4.52 -18.10 3.46
C TRP A 188 5.66 -17.07 3.49
N GLY A 189 5.45 -15.97 4.19
CA GLY A 189 6.49 -14.99 4.45
C GLY A 189 5.98 -13.86 5.32
N PHE A 190 6.90 -13.15 5.98
CA PHE A 190 6.54 -11.93 6.69
C PHE A 190 7.64 -10.88 6.51
N LYS A 191 7.24 -9.62 6.62
CA LYS A 191 8.13 -8.47 6.66
C LYS A 191 7.71 -7.55 7.79
N THR A 192 8.68 -6.82 8.33
CA THR A 192 8.42 -5.80 9.35
C THR A 192 8.64 -4.42 8.76
N ILE A 193 7.68 -3.54 9.01
CA ILE A 193 7.65 -2.17 8.52
C ILE A 193 7.72 -1.25 9.75
N PRO A 194 8.78 -0.44 9.88
CA PRO A 194 8.80 0.62 10.87
C PRO A 194 7.59 1.54 10.69
N TYR A 195 6.82 1.73 11.77
CA TYR A 195 5.61 2.54 11.73
C TYR A 195 5.88 3.98 11.30
N THR A 196 7.08 4.48 11.60
CA THR A 196 7.54 5.82 11.17
C THR A 196 7.53 6.00 9.65
N ILE A 197 7.72 4.94 8.86
CA ILE A 197 7.62 4.99 7.38
C ILE A 197 6.17 5.26 6.97
N LEU A 198 5.21 4.70 7.71
CA LEU A 198 3.77 4.86 7.51
C LEU A 198 3.19 6.14 8.14
N GLU A 199 4.00 6.92 8.85
CA GLU A 199 3.61 8.27 9.33
C GLU A 199 4.26 9.37 8.49
N HIS A 200 5.54 9.18 8.17
CA HIS A 200 6.38 10.14 7.48
C HIS A 200 7.38 9.43 6.59
N PRO A 201 7.14 9.37 5.26
CA PRO A 201 8.06 8.74 4.32
C PRO A 201 9.49 9.30 4.42
N ALA A 202 9.64 10.58 4.79
CA ALA A 202 10.93 11.26 4.95
C ALA A 202 11.77 10.79 6.15
N LYS A 203 11.19 10.12 7.16
CA LYS A 203 11.97 9.56 8.29
C LYS A 203 12.71 8.27 7.90
N CYS A 204 12.57 7.82 6.66
CA CYS A 204 13.35 6.71 6.10
C CYS A 204 14.77 7.18 5.78
N GLY A 205 15.61 7.34 6.81
CA GLY A 205 17.07 7.31 6.71
C GLY A 205 17.77 8.33 5.78
N VAL A 206 17.09 9.36 5.29
CA VAL A 206 17.74 10.45 4.55
C VAL A 206 17.48 11.73 5.31
N SER A 207 18.32 12.00 6.31
CA SER A 207 18.52 13.36 6.80
C SER A 207 19.07 14.19 5.64
N ARG A 208 18.17 14.76 4.84
CA ARG A 208 18.54 15.81 3.90
C ARG A 208 18.86 17.05 4.71
N THR A 209 20.09 17.52 4.60
CA THR A 209 20.49 18.78 5.18
C THR A 209 19.76 19.93 4.48
N ILE A 210 19.68 21.10 5.13
CA ILE A 210 19.11 22.30 4.51
C ILE A 210 19.84 22.63 3.19
N LEU A 211 21.14 22.32 3.11
CA LEU A 211 21.94 22.45 1.91
C LEU A 211 21.41 21.59 0.74
N ASP A 212 21.01 20.34 0.99
CA ASP A 212 20.45 19.47 -0.04
C ASP A 212 19.15 20.03 -0.62
N TRP A 213 18.37 20.75 0.19
CA TRP A 213 17.16 21.43 -0.24
C TRP A 213 17.43 22.68 -1.10
N VAL A 214 18.47 23.44 -0.77
CA VAL A 214 18.88 24.64 -1.52
C VAL A 214 19.50 24.27 -2.87
N MET A 215 20.30 23.19 -2.91
CA MET A 215 20.97 22.72 -4.12
C MET A 215 19.98 22.22 -5.19
N VAL A 216 18.92 21.51 -4.77
CA VAL A 216 17.84 21.04 -5.68
C VAL A 216 17.04 22.21 -6.26
N LYS A 217 16.86 23.29 -5.50
CA LYS A 217 16.07 24.46 -5.94
C LYS A 217 16.82 25.34 -6.96
N ASN A 218 18.15 25.28 -6.95
CA ASN A 218 19.01 26.11 -7.81
C ASN A 218 19.53 25.38 -9.05
N GLY A 219 19.01 24.20 -9.38
CA GLY A 219 19.34 23.50 -10.63
C GLY A 219 20.75 22.89 -10.70
N PHE A 220 21.46 22.77 -9.57
CA PHE A 220 22.72 22.04 -9.52
C PHE A 220 22.43 20.53 -9.50
N ARG A 221 22.62 19.87 -10.65
CA ARG A 221 22.64 18.40 -10.73
C ARG A 221 23.94 17.90 -10.11
N ASP A 222 23.82 17.01 -9.13
CA ASP A 222 24.94 16.27 -8.55
C ASP A 222 25.65 15.42 -9.62
N HIS A 223 26.91 15.74 -9.89
CA HIS A 223 27.91 14.80 -10.41
C HIS A 223 28.66 14.09 -9.27
N GLY A 224 28.04 13.95 -8.09
CA GLY A 224 28.68 13.47 -6.86
C GLY A 224 28.82 11.95 -6.69
N GLY A 225 28.71 11.16 -7.76
CA GLY A 225 28.81 9.68 -7.69
C GLY A 225 30.22 9.10 -7.78
N GLU A 226 31.21 9.86 -8.27
CA GLU A 226 32.56 9.31 -8.55
C GLU A 226 33.66 9.81 -7.60
N ALA A 227 33.40 10.83 -6.77
CA ALA A 227 34.44 11.42 -5.91
C ALA A 227 34.68 10.63 -4.60
N LEU A 228 33.68 9.90 -4.09
CA LEU A 228 33.80 9.16 -2.82
C LEU A 228 34.53 7.81 -2.95
N ASN A 229 34.69 7.28 -4.17
CA ASN A 229 35.45 6.04 -4.42
C ASN A 229 36.95 6.27 -4.67
N LYS A 230 37.40 7.53 -4.81
CA LYS A 230 38.83 7.86 -4.98
C LYS A 230 39.54 8.25 -3.68
N LEU A 231 38.80 8.65 -2.64
CA LEU A 231 39.37 9.03 -1.34
C LEU A 231 39.58 7.86 -0.37
N SER A 232 39.01 6.68 -0.65
CA SER A 232 39.26 5.45 0.13
C SER A 232 40.45 4.62 -0.38
N ARG A 233 41.12 5.05 -1.47
CA ARG A 233 42.27 4.35 -2.08
C ARG A 233 43.61 5.08 -1.96
N SER A 234 43.68 6.21 -1.26
CA SER A 234 44.91 7.03 -1.16
C SER A 234 45.45 7.23 0.25
N GLN A 235 45.03 6.45 1.24
CA GLN A 235 45.69 6.39 2.55
C GLN A 235 46.22 4.99 2.83
N GLY A 236 47.39 4.73 2.27
CA GLY A 236 48.20 3.56 2.57
C GLY A 236 49.53 3.77 1.90
N VAL A 237 50.47 4.38 2.62
CA VAL A 237 51.95 4.31 2.51
C VAL A 237 52.53 5.32 3.52
N PHE A 238 53.69 4.94 4.07
CA PHE A 238 54.52 5.56 5.11
C PHE A 238 54.22 5.10 6.56
N SER A 239 55.17 4.58 7.34
CA SER A 239 56.42 3.82 7.19
C SER A 239 56.98 3.75 8.61
N GLU A 240 57.62 2.63 8.95
CA GLU A 240 58.35 2.41 10.20
C GLU A 240 59.37 3.52 10.52
N VAL A 241 59.51 3.87 11.80
CA VAL A 241 60.80 4.25 12.40
C VAL A 241 60.88 3.68 13.83
N LYS A 242 61.80 2.73 14.03
CA LYS A 242 62.36 2.26 15.33
C LYS A 242 63.24 3.39 15.92
N THR A 243 63.51 3.58 17.21
CA THR A 243 64.08 2.69 18.25
C THR A 243 64.14 3.44 19.60
N LEU A 244 64.00 2.66 20.68
CA LEU A 244 64.60 2.69 22.05
C LEU A 244 65.80 3.63 22.32
N PRO A 245 66.10 4.01 23.60
CA PRO A 245 66.06 3.20 24.83
C PRO A 245 64.96 3.53 25.84
#